data_AF-A0A538PPF4-F1
#
_entry.id   AF-A0A538PPF4-F1
#
_cell.length_a   1.000
_cell.length_b   1.000
_cell.length_c   1.000
_cell.angle_alpha   90.00
_cell.angle_beta   90.00
_cell.angle_gamma   90.00
#
_symmetry.space_group_name_H-M   'P 1'
#
loop_
_entity.id
_entity.type
_entity.pdbx_description
1 polymer ?
#
loop_
_entity_poly.entity_id
_entity_poly.type
_entity_poly.pdbx_seq_one_letter_code
_entity_poly.pdbx_strand_id
1 'polypeptide(L)'
;MMVLVAALAAVAAREAAAQPATASQRAFTSARQALDAAIAAHGGLDALKAIKDVQRTGSGTAYNQGQSLKPGTQYTTRAVTVTTVVDFARGRSATETVTTPAGGLRTPSRAVLKGDEGFTVAVLTNVVSPMSPAAVSGAKTALRRDPVALLLTAAGRAETLRDLGDATFENPTTPCWETPRPRWCSRTTGRSAVCSCRTTWSRASAVMWSRTSSSPRSRPTPIPGMRCSSRRPAR
;
A
#
# COMPACT_ATOMS: atom_id res chain seq x y z
N MET A 1 -23.40 13.82 55.72
CA MET A 1 -22.92 12.57 55.08
C MET A 1 -22.84 12.65 53.54
N MET A 2 -23.75 13.34 52.84
CA MET A 2 -23.72 13.46 51.36
C MET A 2 -22.49 14.18 50.78
N VAL A 3 -21.96 15.20 51.46
CA VAL A 3 -20.80 15.99 50.98
C VAL A 3 -19.50 15.16 50.94
N LEU A 4 -19.37 14.15 51.81
CA LEU A 4 -18.19 13.28 51.88
C LEU A 4 -18.12 12.33 50.68
N VAL A 5 -19.27 11.84 50.20
CA VAL A 5 -19.37 10.90 49.08
C VAL A 5 -19.01 11.58 47.74
N ALA A 6 -19.40 12.84 47.56
CA ALA A 6 -19.05 13.62 46.36
C ALA A 6 -17.54 13.91 46.28
N ALA A 7 -16.88 14.16 47.41
CA ALA A 7 -15.43 14.39 47.46
C ALA A 7 -14.62 13.12 47.13
N LEU A 8 -15.06 11.95 47.61
CA LEU A 8 -14.43 10.66 47.28
C LEU A 8 -14.58 10.28 45.80
N ALA A 9 -15.72 10.59 45.17
CA ALA A 9 -15.93 10.35 43.74
C ALA A 9 -15.01 11.20 42.84
N ALA A 10 -14.72 12.45 43.24
CA ALA A 10 -13.85 13.35 42.49
C ALA A 10 -12.36 12.93 42.55
N VAL A 11 -11.92 12.31 43.64
CA VAL A 11 -10.54 11.79 43.78
C VAL A 11 -10.34 10.53 42.93
N ALA A 12 -11.30 9.60 42.96
CA ALA A 12 -11.24 8.39 42.14
C ALA A 12 -11.25 8.68 40.62
N ALA A 13 -11.99 9.71 40.18
CA ALA A 13 -11.99 10.15 38.78
C ALA A 13 -10.63 10.74 38.33
N ARG A 14 -9.90 11.39 39.24
CA ARG A 14 -8.56 11.94 38.95
C ARG A 14 -7.50 10.85 38.86
N GLU A 15 -7.55 9.83 39.70
CA GLU A 15 -6.62 8.71 39.63
C GLU A 15 -6.84 7.84 38.37
N ALA A 16 -8.10 7.68 37.93
CA ALA A 16 -8.41 7.02 36.66
C ALA A 16 -7.84 7.78 35.45
N ALA A 17 -7.81 9.12 35.50
CA ALA A 17 -7.21 9.96 34.46
C ALA A 17 -5.66 9.99 34.53
N ALA A 18 -5.06 9.60 35.66
CA ALA A 18 -3.62 9.58 35.87
C ALA A 18 -2.94 8.25 35.49
N GLN A 19 -3.72 7.22 35.12
CA GLN A 19 -3.15 5.96 34.66
C GLN A 19 -2.41 6.17 33.33
N PRO A 20 -1.12 5.80 33.24
CA PRO A 20 -0.37 5.94 32.01
C PRO A 20 -1.01 5.10 30.90
N ALA A 21 -1.07 5.64 29.69
CA ALA A 21 -1.65 4.94 28.55
C ALA A 21 -0.97 3.57 28.38
N THR A 22 -1.80 2.53 28.27
CA THR A 22 -1.31 1.16 28.05
C THR A 22 -0.56 1.07 26.71
N ALA A 23 0.31 0.07 26.57
CA ALA A 23 1.02 -0.15 25.30
C ALA A 23 0.05 -0.25 24.10
N SER A 24 -1.08 -0.93 24.28
CA SER A 24 -2.13 -1.05 23.27
C SER A 24 -2.79 0.28 22.91
N GLN A 25 -3.05 1.15 23.90
CA GLN A 25 -3.61 2.49 23.65
C GLN A 25 -2.63 3.36 22.87
N ARG A 26 -1.34 3.34 23.24
CA ARG A 26 -0.30 4.08 22.50
C ARG A 26 -0.16 3.59 21.06
N ALA A 27 -0.15 2.27 20.85
CA ALA A 27 -0.08 1.68 19.52
C ALA A 27 -1.29 2.04 18.65
N PHE A 28 -2.49 2.08 19.23
CA PHE A 28 -3.69 2.52 18.52
C PHE A 28 -3.63 4.02 18.17
N THR A 29 -3.28 4.89 19.13
CA THR A 29 -3.18 6.34 18.89
C THR A 29 -2.16 6.67 17.81
N SER A 30 -0.98 6.03 17.84
CA SER A 30 0.04 6.19 16.81
C SER A 30 -0.45 5.77 15.43
N ALA A 31 -1.05 4.57 15.32
CA ALA A 31 -1.59 4.09 14.04
C ALA A 31 -2.73 4.96 13.52
N ARG A 32 -3.57 5.49 14.41
CA ARG A 32 -4.65 6.41 14.03
C ARG A 32 -4.09 7.72 13.48
N GLN A 33 -3.09 8.30 14.14
CA GLN A 33 -2.41 9.51 13.65
C GLN A 33 -1.78 9.29 12.26
N ALA A 34 -1.13 8.14 12.04
CA ALA A 34 -0.56 7.80 10.75
C ALA A 34 -1.65 7.66 9.66
N LEU A 35 -2.78 7.02 9.97
CA LEU A 35 -3.92 6.93 9.05
C LEU A 35 -4.48 8.31 8.71
N ASP A 36 -4.71 9.16 9.72
CA ASP A 36 -5.26 10.50 9.52
C ASP A 36 -4.31 11.37 8.66
N ALA A 37 -3.00 11.29 8.90
CA ALA A 37 -2.00 11.95 8.08
C ALA A 37 -2.01 11.45 6.62
N ALA A 38 -2.15 10.14 6.40
CA ALA A 38 -2.25 9.56 5.07
C ALA A 38 -3.52 10.03 4.34
N ILE A 39 -4.67 10.02 5.02
CA ILE A 39 -5.94 10.53 4.46
C ILE A 39 -5.81 12.02 4.10
N ALA A 40 -5.23 12.84 4.98
CA ALA A 40 -4.99 14.24 4.71
C ALA A 40 -4.07 14.46 3.49
N ALA A 41 -3.01 13.67 3.36
CA ALA A 41 -2.10 13.71 2.21
C ALA A 41 -2.80 13.37 0.88
N HIS A 42 -3.87 12.58 0.93
CA HIS A 42 -4.71 12.25 -0.21
C HIS A 42 -5.85 13.26 -0.48
N GLY A 43 -5.87 14.40 0.21
CA GLY A 43 -6.88 15.45 0.04
C GLY A 43 -8.09 15.31 0.96
N GLY A 44 -8.01 14.46 1.99
CA GLY A 44 -9.08 14.23 2.96
C GLY A 44 -10.00 13.06 2.61
N LEU A 45 -10.87 12.72 3.56
CA LEU A 45 -11.76 11.57 3.44
C LEU A 45 -12.78 11.74 2.30
N ASP A 46 -13.29 12.95 2.11
CA ASP A 46 -14.27 13.23 1.07
C ASP A 46 -13.65 13.12 -0.33
N ALA A 47 -12.40 13.56 -0.49
CA ALA A 47 -11.66 13.37 -1.74
C ALA A 47 -11.45 11.90 -2.05
N LEU A 48 -11.09 11.08 -1.05
CA LEU A 48 -10.97 9.62 -1.22
C LEU A 48 -12.31 8.98 -1.60
N LYS A 49 -13.41 9.37 -0.96
CA LYS A 49 -14.77 8.87 -1.27
C LYS A 49 -15.26 9.32 -2.64
N ALA A 50 -14.79 10.46 -3.14
CA ALA A 50 -15.14 10.97 -4.47
C ALA A 50 -14.46 10.19 -5.62
N ILE A 51 -13.43 9.38 -5.34
CA ILE A 51 -12.77 8.53 -6.34
C ILE A 51 -13.70 7.39 -6.71
N LYS A 52 -14.24 7.46 -7.94
CA LYS A 52 -15.19 6.46 -8.46
C LYS A 52 -14.48 5.24 -9.03
N ASP A 53 -13.39 5.48 -9.73
CA ASP A 53 -12.63 4.45 -10.40
C ASP A 53 -11.12 4.68 -10.30
N VAL A 54 -10.38 3.57 -10.37
CA VAL A 54 -8.92 3.58 -10.45
C VAL A 54 -8.48 2.58 -11.51
N GLN A 55 -7.66 3.06 -12.44
CA GLN A 55 -6.97 2.23 -13.42
C GLN A 55 -5.47 2.20 -13.12
N ARG A 56 -4.90 1.00 -13.20
CA ARG A 56 -3.46 0.76 -13.03
C ARG A 56 -2.97 -0.16 -14.12
N THR A 57 -1.78 0.12 -14.63
CA THR A 57 -1.06 -0.76 -15.53
C THR A 57 0.35 -0.96 -14.98
N GLY A 58 0.81 -2.20 -14.95
CA GLY A 58 2.15 -2.56 -14.51
C GLY A 58 2.71 -3.68 -15.38
N SER A 59 4.02 -3.69 -15.53
CA SER A 59 4.76 -4.75 -16.22
C SER A 59 5.83 -5.32 -15.29
N GLY A 60 6.14 -6.60 -15.46
CA GLY A 60 7.19 -7.24 -14.69
C GLY A 60 7.52 -8.63 -15.19
N THR A 61 8.30 -9.34 -14.39
CA THR A 61 8.76 -10.70 -14.67
C THR A 61 8.17 -11.66 -13.65
N ALA A 62 7.46 -12.68 -14.12
CA ALA A 62 6.97 -13.77 -13.28
C ALA A 62 7.85 -15.01 -13.44
N TYR A 63 8.00 -15.76 -12.35
CA TYR A 63 8.73 -17.03 -12.33
C TYR A 63 7.78 -18.20 -12.55
N ASN A 64 8.19 -19.18 -13.36
CA ASN A 64 7.43 -20.39 -13.68
C ASN A 64 7.55 -21.44 -12.56
N GLN A 65 7.03 -21.10 -11.37
CA GLN A 65 7.01 -22.00 -10.22
C GLN A 65 6.24 -23.28 -10.55
N GLY A 66 6.87 -24.44 -10.34
CA GLY A 66 6.28 -25.76 -10.64
C GLY A 66 6.06 -26.06 -12.13
N GLN A 67 6.44 -25.16 -13.04
CA GLN A 67 6.27 -25.30 -14.51
C GLN A 67 7.59 -25.06 -15.25
N SER A 68 8.72 -25.15 -14.55
CA SER A 68 10.04 -24.99 -15.16
C SER A 68 10.42 -26.27 -15.92
N LEU A 69 11.00 -26.10 -17.11
CA LEU A 69 11.27 -27.20 -18.05
C LEU A 69 12.34 -28.18 -17.58
N LYS A 70 13.21 -27.76 -16.66
CA LYS A 70 14.35 -28.55 -16.17
C LYS A 70 14.35 -28.59 -14.64
N PRO A 71 14.27 -29.78 -14.01
CA PRO A 71 14.45 -29.90 -12.57
C PRO A 71 15.87 -29.46 -12.17
N GLY A 72 16.02 -28.87 -10.98
CA GLY A 72 17.33 -28.47 -10.43
C GLY A 72 17.96 -27.21 -11.02
N THR A 73 17.34 -26.58 -12.02
CA THR A 73 17.81 -25.29 -12.58
C THR A 73 17.05 -24.10 -11.99
N GLN A 74 17.57 -22.89 -12.19
CA GLN A 74 16.85 -21.67 -11.83
C GLN A 74 15.49 -21.61 -12.56
N TYR A 75 14.48 -21.05 -11.88
CA TYR A 75 13.15 -20.94 -12.47
C TYR A 75 13.19 -20.15 -13.77
N THR A 76 12.57 -20.70 -14.82
CA THR A 76 12.38 -19.96 -16.05
C THR A 76 11.43 -18.79 -15.79
N THR A 77 11.66 -17.68 -16.49
CA THR A 77 10.90 -16.44 -16.32
C THR A 77 9.99 -16.17 -17.51
N ARG A 78 8.96 -15.34 -17.29
CA ARG A 78 8.07 -14.85 -18.34
C ARG A 78 7.71 -13.39 -18.10
N ALA A 79 7.56 -12.62 -19.19
CA ALA A 79 7.06 -11.26 -19.12
C ALA A 79 5.56 -11.28 -18.82
N VAL A 80 5.14 -10.42 -17.89
CA VAL A 80 3.74 -10.25 -17.50
C VAL A 80 3.39 -8.77 -17.51
N THR A 81 2.27 -8.43 -18.14
CA THR A 81 1.64 -7.11 -18.04
C THR A 81 0.28 -7.27 -17.37
N VAL A 82 0.00 -6.45 -16.37
CA VAL A 82 -1.26 -6.46 -15.62
C VAL A 82 -1.89 -5.09 -15.75
N THR A 83 -3.14 -5.06 -16.22
CA THR A 83 -3.99 -3.88 -16.17
C THR A 83 -5.17 -4.16 -15.26
N THR A 84 -5.34 -3.36 -14.22
CA THR A 84 -6.45 -3.47 -13.27
C THR A 84 -7.29 -2.21 -13.34
N VAL A 85 -8.61 -2.38 -13.42
CA VAL A 85 -9.61 -1.33 -13.30
C VAL A 85 -10.49 -1.69 -12.12
N VAL A 86 -10.68 -0.76 -11.19
CA VAL A 86 -11.56 -0.91 -10.03
C VAL A 86 -12.61 0.19 -10.12
N ASP A 87 -13.89 -0.20 -10.09
CA ASP A 87 -15.04 0.70 -9.98
C ASP A 87 -15.57 0.59 -8.55
N PHE A 88 -15.18 1.54 -7.70
CA PHE A 88 -15.59 1.60 -6.31
C PHE A 88 -17.07 1.92 -6.16
N ALA A 89 -17.64 2.72 -7.06
CA ALA A 89 -19.05 3.10 -7.00
C ALA A 89 -19.99 1.91 -7.23
N ARG A 90 -19.58 0.94 -8.05
CA ARG A 90 -20.38 -0.26 -8.36
C ARG A 90 -19.88 -1.53 -7.70
N GLY A 91 -18.79 -1.48 -6.94
CA GLY A 91 -18.18 -2.64 -6.30
C GLY A 91 -17.69 -3.69 -7.30
N ARG A 92 -17.10 -3.24 -8.41
CA ARG A 92 -16.64 -4.11 -9.50
C ARG A 92 -15.15 -3.93 -9.73
N SER A 93 -14.50 -4.98 -10.21
CA SER A 93 -13.13 -4.85 -10.71
C SER A 93 -12.91 -5.74 -11.92
N ALA A 94 -12.00 -5.32 -12.79
CA ALA A 94 -11.51 -6.10 -13.90
C ALA A 94 -9.98 -6.11 -13.84
N THR A 95 -9.38 -7.29 -13.98
CA THR A 95 -7.93 -7.43 -14.09
C THR A 95 -7.61 -8.20 -15.35
N GLU A 96 -6.94 -7.55 -16.28
CA GLU A 96 -6.38 -8.15 -17.47
C GLU A 96 -4.92 -8.47 -17.23
N THR A 97 -4.54 -9.72 -17.49
CA THR A 97 -3.17 -10.19 -17.41
C THR A 97 -2.76 -10.70 -18.79
N VAL A 98 -1.68 -10.14 -19.32
CA VAL A 98 -1.06 -10.62 -20.55
C VAL A 98 0.24 -11.28 -20.19
N THR A 99 0.33 -12.58 -20.46
CA THR A 99 1.54 -13.37 -20.21
C THR A 99 2.18 -13.76 -21.53
N THR A 100 3.52 -13.72 -21.61
CA THR A 100 4.27 -14.23 -22.76
C THR A 100 5.17 -15.38 -22.30
N PRO A 101 4.76 -16.65 -22.44
CA PRO A 101 5.57 -17.82 -22.08
C PRO A 101 6.74 -18.00 -23.05
N ALA A 102 7.61 -18.98 -22.78
CA ALA A 102 8.84 -19.27 -23.54
C ALA A 102 8.63 -19.68 -25.02
N GLY A 103 7.38 -19.75 -25.50
CA GLY A 103 7.03 -19.95 -26.92
C GLY A 103 6.55 -18.69 -27.65
N GLY A 104 6.61 -17.51 -27.02
CA GLY A 104 6.29 -16.23 -27.65
C GLY A 104 4.79 -15.92 -27.83
N LEU A 105 3.90 -16.91 -27.70
CA LEU A 105 2.46 -16.69 -27.86
C LEU A 105 1.88 -15.94 -26.65
N ARG A 106 1.45 -14.70 -26.88
CA ARG A 106 0.80 -13.88 -25.85
C ARG A 106 -0.55 -14.48 -25.45
N THR A 107 -0.74 -14.73 -24.16
CA THR A 107 -1.99 -15.25 -23.58
C THR A 107 -2.66 -14.18 -22.71
N PRO A 108 -3.54 -13.35 -23.30
CA PRO A 108 -4.38 -12.44 -22.54
C PRO A 108 -5.50 -13.20 -21.81
N SER A 109 -5.63 -12.94 -20.51
CA SER A 109 -6.76 -13.38 -19.70
C SER A 109 -7.34 -12.20 -18.93
N ARG A 110 -8.66 -12.18 -18.76
CA ARG A 110 -9.36 -11.13 -18.04
C ARG A 110 -10.20 -11.73 -16.92
N ALA A 111 -9.93 -11.34 -15.68
CA ALA A 111 -10.78 -11.63 -14.54
C ALA A 111 -11.74 -10.46 -14.32
N VAL A 112 -13.02 -10.74 -14.11
CA VAL A 112 -14.05 -9.76 -13.74
C VAL A 112 -14.67 -10.18 -12.42
N LEU A 113 -14.76 -9.25 -11.48
CA LEU A 113 -15.32 -9.45 -10.15
C LEU A 113 -16.45 -8.44 -9.90
N LYS A 114 -17.53 -8.91 -9.29
CA LYS A 114 -18.64 -8.09 -8.79
C LYS A 114 -19.08 -8.66 -7.44
N GLY A 115 -18.76 -7.97 -6.35
CA GLY A 115 -19.06 -8.47 -5.00
C GLY A 115 -18.36 -9.81 -4.73
N ASP A 116 -19.13 -10.85 -4.44
CA ASP A 116 -18.66 -12.22 -4.11
C ASP A 116 -18.65 -13.17 -5.32
N GLU A 117 -18.94 -12.66 -6.52
CA GLU A 117 -19.00 -13.46 -7.73
C GLU A 117 -18.00 -12.92 -8.76
N GLY A 118 -17.51 -13.80 -9.61
CA GLY A 118 -16.61 -13.43 -10.69
C GLY A 118 -16.47 -14.51 -11.73
N PHE A 119 -15.89 -14.13 -12.86
CA PHE A 119 -15.55 -15.04 -13.95
C PHE A 119 -14.22 -14.62 -14.57
N THR A 120 -13.56 -15.58 -15.20
CA THR A 120 -12.40 -15.33 -16.05
C THR A 120 -12.79 -15.53 -17.51
N VAL A 121 -12.14 -14.77 -18.38
CA VAL A 121 -12.25 -14.87 -19.83
C VAL A 121 -10.86 -15.14 -20.36
N ALA A 122 -10.69 -16.28 -21.03
CA ALA A 122 -9.52 -16.52 -21.87
C ALA A 122 -9.75 -15.77 -23.18
N VAL A 123 -9.12 -14.60 -23.34
CA VAL A 123 -9.43 -13.67 -24.45
C VAL A 123 -9.07 -14.27 -25.80
N LEU A 124 -8.06 -15.16 -25.85
CA LEU A 124 -7.66 -15.83 -27.09
C LEU A 124 -8.70 -16.85 -27.58
N THR A 125 -9.35 -17.58 -26.67
CA THR A 125 -10.30 -18.65 -27.01
C THR A 125 -11.76 -18.26 -26.81
N ASN A 126 -12.02 -17.05 -26.29
CA ASN A 126 -13.35 -16.56 -25.89
C ASN A 126 -14.09 -17.50 -24.93
N VAL A 127 -13.36 -18.28 -24.14
CA VAL A 127 -13.95 -19.16 -23.12
C VAL A 127 -14.14 -18.39 -21.83
N VAL A 128 -15.37 -18.42 -21.31
CA VAL A 128 -15.73 -17.87 -20.00
C VAL A 128 -15.76 -19.00 -18.98
N SER A 129 -15.14 -18.78 -17.83
CA SER A 129 -15.15 -19.75 -16.73
C SER A 129 -15.52 -19.07 -15.41
N PRO A 130 -16.45 -19.64 -14.62
CA PRO A 130 -16.75 -19.08 -13.31
C PRO A 130 -15.53 -19.17 -12.39
N MET A 131 -15.33 -18.15 -11.56
CA MET A 131 -14.28 -18.18 -10.55
C MET A 131 -14.66 -19.10 -9.40
N SER A 132 -13.70 -19.88 -8.91
CA SER A 132 -13.87 -20.60 -7.65
C SER A 132 -13.89 -19.61 -6.46
N PRO A 133 -14.46 -20.00 -5.29
CA PRO A 133 -14.42 -19.16 -4.09
C PRO A 133 -13.01 -18.71 -3.69
N ALA A 134 -12.01 -19.59 -3.86
CA ALA A 134 -10.61 -19.26 -3.60
C ALA A 134 -10.09 -18.18 -4.57
N ALA A 135 -10.45 -18.26 -5.86
CA ALA A 135 -10.07 -17.26 -6.86
C ALA A 135 -10.73 -15.90 -6.59
N VAL A 136 -12.01 -15.88 -6.17
CA VAL A 136 -12.71 -14.67 -5.72
C VAL A 136 -11.99 -14.02 -4.53
N SER A 137 -11.64 -14.81 -3.51
CA SER A 137 -10.89 -14.31 -2.34
C SER A 137 -9.52 -13.74 -2.72
N GLY A 138 -8.81 -14.40 -3.64
CA GLY A 138 -7.55 -13.91 -4.20
C GLY A 138 -7.72 -12.57 -4.94
N ALA A 139 -8.74 -12.45 -5.78
CA ALA A 139 -9.05 -11.22 -6.51
C ALA A 139 -9.41 -10.06 -5.57
N LYS A 140 -10.22 -10.32 -4.52
CA LYS A 140 -10.52 -9.33 -3.47
C LYS A 140 -9.25 -8.90 -2.73
N THR A 141 -8.36 -9.83 -2.43
CA THR A 141 -7.09 -9.53 -1.75
C THR A 141 -6.19 -8.66 -2.63
N ALA A 142 -6.23 -8.81 -3.96
CA ALA A 142 -5.47 -7.97 -4.88
C ALA A 142 -5.90 -6.49 -4.84
N LEU A 143 -7.15 -6.18 -4.47
CA LEU A 143 -7.61 -4.80 -4.26
C LEU A 143 -6.87 -4.10 -3.12
N ARG A 144 -6.29 -4.83 -2.17
CA ARG A 144 -5.46 -4.25 -1.08
C ARG A 144 -4.15 -3.64 -1.58
N ARG A 145 -3.79 -3.85 -2.85
CA ARG A 145 -2.66 -3.18 -3.49
C ARG A 145 -2.99 -1.74 -3.87
N ASP A 146 -4.26 -1.38 -3.89
CA ASP A 146 -4.70 -0.03 -4.23
C ASP A 146 -4.69 0.87 -2.98
N PRO A 147 -3.98 2.01 -3.01
CA PRO A 147 -3.87 2.87 -1.84
C PRO A 147 -5.22 3.46 -1.42
N VAL A 148 -6.13 3.74 -2.36
CA VAL A 148 -7.46 4.28 -2.05
C VAL A 148 -8.29 3.20 -1.35
N ALA A 149 -8.32 1.99 -1.91
CA ALA A 149 -9.01 0.86 -1.28
C ALA A 149 -8.48 0.56 0.12
N LEU A 150 -7.14 0.60 0.28
CA LEU A 150 -6.47 0.36 1.55
C LEU A 150 -6.85 1.42 2.60
N LEU A 151 -6.78 2.70 2.25
CA LEU A 151 -7.13 3.80 3.16
C LEU A 151 -8.61 3.80 3.53
N LEU A 152 -9.51 3.57 2.57
CA LEU A 152 -10.95 3.45 2.84
C LEU A 152 -11.27 2.27 3.76
N THR A 153 -10.61 1.12 3.54
CA THR A 153 -10.77 -0.06 4.40
C THR A 153 -10.24 0.21 5.82
N ALA A 154 -9.07 0.82 5.94
CA ALA A 154 -8.48 1.18 7.23
C ALA A 154 -9.33 2.21 7.98
N ALA A 155 -9.88 3.20 7.27
CA ALA A 155 -10.77 4.20 7.85
C ALA A 155 -12.06 3.59 8.42
N GLY A 156 -12.63 2.59 7.74
CA GLY A 156 -13.83 1.87 8.20
C GLY A 156 -13.60 0.88 9.34
N ARG A 157 -12.34 0.61 9.72
CA ARG A 157 -11.94 -0.33 10.79
C ARG A 157 -10.86 0.26 11.69
N ALA A 158 -10.92 1.56 11.92
CA ALA A 158 -9.85 2.29 12.59
C ALA A 158 -9.52 1.70 13.97
N GLU A 159 -10.53 1.24 14.71
CA GLU A 159 -10.44 0.60 16.02
C GLU A 159 -9.51 -0.63 16.07
N THR A 160 -9.33 -1.30 14.93
CA THR A 160 -8.48 -2.49 14.81
C THR A 160 -7.01 -2.17 14.54
N LEU A 161 -6.67 -0.90 14.26
CA LEU A 161 -5.31 -0.49 13.90
C LEU A 161 -4.37 -0.58 15.09
N ARG A 162 -3.18 -1.12 14.84
CA ARG A 162 -2.09 -1.20 15.81
C ARG A 162 -0.80 -0.82 15.12
N ASP A 163 -0.06 0.09 15.74
CA ASP A 163 1.29 0.42 15.33
C ASP A 163 2.22 -0.76 15.63
N LEU A 164 3.02 -1.15 14.64
CA LEU A 164 3.99 -2.24 14.74
C LEU A 164 5.43 -1.72 14.93
N GLY A 165 5.60 -0.40 14.99
CA GLY A 165 6.89 0.27 15.11
C GLY A 165 7.48 0.66 13.76
N ASP A 166 8.64 1.30 13.82
CA ASP A 166 9.33 1.81 12.65
C ASP A 166 10.16 0.73 11.97
N ALA A 167 10.11 0.72 10.64
CA ALA A 167 11.03 -0.06 9.80
C ALA A 167 11.93 0.89 9.02
N THR A 168 13.23 0.62 9.02
CA THR A 168 14.18 1.30 8.14
C THR A 168 14.41 0.46 6.90
N PHE A 169 14.42 1.11 5.74
CA PHE A 169 14.66 0.46 4.46
C PHE A 169 15.93 1.10 3.86
N GLU A 170 16.95 0.28 3.57
CA GLU A 170 18.27 0.73 3.11
C GLU A 170 18.26 1.39 1.72
N ASN A 171 17.11 1.41 1.03
CA ASN A 171 16.98 2.08 -0.24
C ASN A 171 15.58 2.70 -0.42
N PRO A 172 15.45 4.03 -0.57
CA PRO A 172 14.17 4.69 -0.78
C PRO A 172 13.51 4.35 -2.13
N THR A 173 14.22 3.71 -3.07
CA THR A 173 13.63 3.27 -4.34
C THR A 173 13.02 1.87 -4.32
N THR A 174 13.21 1.09 -3.25
CA THR A 174 12.63 -0.27 -3.17
C THR A 174 11.24 -0.19 -2.53
N PRO A 175 10.15 -0.55 -3.23
CA PRO A 175 8.81 -0.55 -2.66
C PRO A 175 8.71 -1.51 -1.47
N CYS A 176 8.06 -1.08 -0.38
CA CYS A 176 7.93 -1.85 0.88
C CYS A 176 7.29 -3.25 0.73
N TRP A 177 6.69 -3.57 -0.42
CA TRP A 177 6.06 -4.87 -0.67
C TRP A 177 6.99 -5.90 -1.33
N GLU A 178 8.20 -5.50 -1.76
CA GLU A 178 9.19 -6.38 -2.42
C GLU A 178 10.27 -6.93 -1.47
N THR A 179 10.31 -6.52 -0.20
CA THR A 179 11.26 -7.10 0.76
C THR A 179 10.83 -8.49 1.22
N PRO A 180 11.70 -9.52 1.07
CA PRO A 180 11.52 -10.80 1.74
C PRO A 180 11.44 -10.56 3.26
N ARG A 181 10.53 -11.29 3.94
CA ARG A 181 10.23 -11.19 5.38
C ARG A 181 11.46 -10.84 6.24
N PRO A 182 11.32 -10.01 7.29
CA PRO A 182 12.44 -9.67 8.15
C PRO A 182 13.00 -10.94 8.80
N ARG A 183 14.26 -11.27 8.47
CA ARG A 183 15.07 -12.13 9.33
C ARG A 183 15.26 -11.39 10.64
N TRP A 184 15.02 -12.08 11.74
CA TRP A 184 15.31 -11.60 13.09
C TRP A 184 16.77 -11.17 13.17
N CYS A 185 17.04 -9.87 13.28
CA CYS A 185 18.35 -9.36 13.64
C CYS A 185 18.47 -9.37 15.16
N SER A 186 19.19 -10.35 15.71
CA SER A 186 19.78 -10.25 17.04
C SER A 186 20.80 -9.12 17.04
N ARG A 187 20.71 -8.28 18.06
CA ARG A 187 21.50 -7.06 18.22
C ARG A 187 22.87 -7.42 18.77
N THR A 188 23.92 -7.29 17.96
CA THR A 188 25.31 -7.29 18.44
C THR A 188 26.01 -6.01 17.99
N THR A 189 26.46 -5.26 18.99
CA THR A 189 27.52 -4.24 18.95
C THR A 189 27.36 -3.02 18.02
N GLY A 190 26.94 -1.92 18.64
CA GLY A 190 27.79 -0.73 18.77
C GLY A 190 28.10 0.09 17.51
N ARG A 191 27.47 1.28 17.45
CA ARG A 191 27.74 2.43 16.57
C ARG A 191 27.31 2.28 15.11
N SER A 192 26.25 3.00 14.76
CA SER A 192 26.13 3.64 13.44
C SER A 192 25.20 4.85 13.52
N ALA A 193 25.56 5.86 12.73
CA ALA A 193 25.04 7.21 12.77
C ALA A 193 23.52 7.28 12.54
N VAL A 194 22.86 8.14 13.31
CA VAL A 194 21.44 8.48 13.14
C VAL A 194 21.32 9.40 11.94
N CYS A 195 20.91 8.87 10.79
CA CYS A 195 20.28 9.68 9.74
C CYS A 195 18.76 9.61 9.94
N SER A 196 18.24 10.63 10.62
CA SER A 196 16.81 10.91 10.72
C SER A 196 16.32 11.45 9.39
N CYS A 197 15.62 10.62 8.60
CA CYS A 197 14.77 11.10 7.53
C CYS A 197 13.45 11.59 8.15
N ARG A 198 13.44 12.82 8.63
CA ARG A 198 12.19 13.57 8.81
C ARG A 198 11.72 13.96 7.41
N THR A 199 10.90 13.11 6.78
CA THR A 199 10.29 13.41 5.48
C THR A 199 9.21 14.47 5.67
N THR A 200 9.60 15.74 5.70
CA THR A 200 8.73 16.79 5.19
C THR A 200 8.48 16.43 3.72
N TRP A 201 7.24 16.05 3.40
CA TRP A 201 6.76 15.93 2.03
C TRP A 201 6.81 17.31 1.38
N SER A 202 8.00 17.73 0.95
CA SER A 202 8.16 18.79 -0.03
C SER A 202 7.99 18.16 -1.40
N ARG A 203 7.14 18.81 -2.19
CA ARG A 203 6.85 18.48 -3.59
C ARG A 203 8.14 18.20 -4.36
N ALA A 204 8.08 17.15 -5.18
CA ALA A 204 9.07 16.73 -6.20
C ALA A 204 10.02 15.60 -5.77
N SER A 205 9.60 14.35 -6.04
CA SER A 205 10.37 13.42 -6.88
C SER A 205 9.50 12.22 -7.25
N ALA A 206 9.39 12.00 -8.57
CA ALA A 206 8.54 11.02 -9.21
C ALA A 206 9.28 9.71 -9.46
N VAL A 207 8.65 8.58 -9.11
CA VAL A 207 8.82 7.33 -9.85
C VAL A 207 7.94 7.44 -11.08
N MET A 208 8.44 6.98 -12.23
CA MET A 208 7.76 7.04 -13.51
C MET A 208 6.52 6.13 -13.50
N TRP A 209 5.39 6.71 -13.11
CA TRP A 209 4.04 6.18 -13.31
C TRP A 209 3.37 7.07 -14.35
N SER A 210 3.10 6.54 -15.55
CA SER A 210 2.30 7.26 -16.53
C SER A 210 0.85 7.25 -16.08
N ARG A 211 0.45 8.30 -15.35
CA ARG A 211 -0.95 8.58 -15.04
C ARG A 211 -1.56 9.25 -16.27
N THR A 212 -2.25 8.50 -17.10
CA THR A 212 -3.04 9.10 -18.18
C THR A 212 -4.39 9.53 -17.61
N SER A 213 -4.45 10.73 -17.02
CA SER A 213 -5.72 11.43 -16.79
C SER A 213 -6.05 12.25 -18.04
N SER A 214 -7.19 12.00 -18.66
CA SER A 214 -7.67 12.74 -19.83
C SER A 214 -8.24 14.12 -19.44
N SER A 215 -7.47 15.21 -19.66
CA SER A 215 -7.95 16.59 -20.00
C SER A 215 -6.75 17.55 -20.27
N PRO A 216 -6.83 18.61 -21.12
CA PRO A 216 -5.68 19.10 -21.90
C PRO A 216 -4.91 20.34 -21.35
N ARG A 217 -3.61 20.36 -21.72
CA ARG A 217 -2.63 21.47 -21.90
C ARG A 217 -2.47 22.57 -20.84
N SER A 218 -1.29 22.58 -20.23
CA SER A 218 -0.44 23.79 -20.10
C SER A 218 1.02 23.39 -19.84
N ARG A 219 1.97 24.08 -20.48
CA ARG A 219 3.43 23.85 -20.36
C ARG A 219 3.98 24.66 -19.16
N PRO A 220 4.93 24.15 -18.35
CA PRO A 220 5.57 24.95 -17.32
C PRO A 220 6.90 25.57 -17.78
N THR A 221 7.10 26.83 -17.41
CA THR A 221 8.30 27.68 -17.55
C THR A 221 9.34 27.37 -16.45
N PRO A 222 10.66 27.51 -16.69
CA PRO A 222 11.67 27.20 -15.67
C PRO A 222 11.89 28.34 -14.66
N ILE A 223 12.14 28.00 -13.39
CA ILE A 223 12.56 28.93 -12.32
C ILE A 223 14.04 28.65 -11.97
N PRO A 224 14.91 29.68 -11.88
CA PRO A 224 16.32 29.52 -11.57
C PRO A 224 16.63 29.60 -10.07
N GLY A 225 17.64 28.84 -9.63
CA GLY A 225 18.44 29.16 -8.44
C GLY A 225 18.37 28.16 -7.27
N MET A 226 19.34 27.24 -7.19
CA MET A 226 19.84 26.70 -5.92
C MET A 226 21.34 26.42 -6.04
N ARG A 227 22.15 27.10 -5.21
CA ARG A 227 23.56 26.75 -4.93
C ARG A 227 23.59 25.88 -3.68
N CYS A 228 24.32 24.77 -3.72
CA CYS A 228 24.67 24.00 -2.53
C CYS A 228 26.04 24.46 -2.00
N SER A 229 26.09 24.90 -0.75
CA SER A 229 27.34 25.03 0.01
C SER A 229 27.48 23.88 1.01
N SER A 230 28.56 23.11 0.91
CA SER A 230 28.91 22.08 1.89
C SER A 230 29.80 22.69 2.99
N ARG A 231 29.40 22.54 4.26
CA ARG A 231 30.31 22.70 5.41
C ARG A 231 30.62 21.31 5.97
N ARG A 232 31.91 20.96 6.00
CA ARG A 232 32.43 19.83 6.77
C ARG A 232 32.49 20.22 8.26
N PRO A 233 32.11 19.34 9.20
CA PRO A 233 32.46 19.54 10.60
C PRO A 233 33.93 19.17 10.83
N ALA A 234 34.59 19.99 11.65
CA ALA A 234 35.91 19.75 12.20
C ALA A 234 35.87 18.63 13.26
N ARG A 235 37.04 18.04 13.50
CA ARG A 235 37.32 16.83 14.28
C ARG A 235 36.77 16.83 15.70
#